data_AF-D8GTS1-F1
#
_entry.id   AF-D8GTS1-F1
#
_cell.length_a   1.000
_cell.length_b   1.000
_cell.length_c   1.000
_cell.angle_alpha   90.00
_cell.angle_beta   90.00
_cell.angle_gamma   90.00
#
_symmetry.space_group_name_H-M   'P 1'
#
loop_
_entity.id
_entity.type
_entity.pdbx_description
1 polymer ?
#
loop_
_entity_poly.entity_id
_entity_poly.type
_entity_poly.pdbx_seq_one_letter_code
_entity_poly.pdbx_strand_id
1 'polypeptide(L)'
;MNELAISCNLESPQKQKSKIIINIYNNLKEKLVYKYMIGCNGTWSVLKDFTESENVEWIPKNEGKYILMVQAKKVNGSKSFDYVSRMDYVIGKVEEKLITAVHMDKKKLKLGDKLNITVSTSKMPSMINM
;
A
#
# COMPACT_ATOMS: atom_id res chain seq x y z
N MET A 1 -16.30 3.44 15.76
CA MET A 1 -15.72 3.21 14.41
C MET A 1 -14.30 3.78 14.48
N ASN A 2 -13.26 3.22 13.85
CA ASN A 2 -11.89 3.76 14.03
C ASN A 2 -11.72 5.03 13.17
N GLU A 3 -11.58 6.21 13.78
CA GLU A 3 -11.94 7.51 13.16
C GLU A 3 -10.75 8.38 12.67
N LEU A 4 -9.68 7.75 12.16
CA LEU A 4 -8.64 8.47 11.42
C LEU A 4 -8.69 8.07 9.95
N ALA A 5 -9.06 8.99 9.08
CA ALA A 5 -9.07 8.76 7.64
C ALA A 5 -7.85 9.42 6.99
N ILE A 6 -7.16 8.68 6.13
CA ILE A 6 -6.08 9.21 5.29
C ILE A 6 -6.72 9.69 3.98
N SER A 7 -6.35 10.88 3.53
CA SER A 7 -6.65 11.36 2.18
C SER A 7 -5.40 11.95 1.53
N CYS A 8 -5.42 12.02 0.20
CA CYS A 8 -4.36 12.69 -0.57
C CYS A 8 -4.96 13.82 -1.39
N ASN A 9 -4.17 14.87 -1.65
CA ASN A 9 -4.58 15.95 -2.57
C ASN A 9 -4.73 15.49 -4.03
N LEU A 10 -4.04 14.42 -4.41
CA LEU A 10 -4.12 13.80 -5.73
C LEU A 10 -4.60 12.37 -5.56
N GLU A 11 -5.51 11.94 -6.44
CA GLU A 11 -6.00 10.57 -6.44
C GLU A 11 -4.98 9.62 -7.08
N SER A 12 -4.87 8.41 -6.55
CA SER A 12 -4.08 7.34 -7.14
C SER A 12 -4.74 6.83 -8.43
N PRO A 13 -4.00 6.51 -9.51
CA PRO A 13 -2.53 6.49 -9.60
C PRO A 13 -1.92 7.85 -10.00
N GLN A 14 -0.66 8.09 -9.61
CA GLN A 14 0.10 9.30 -9.97
C GLN A 14 1.43 8.99 -10.64
N LYS A 15 2.04 9.97 -11.33
CA LYS A 15 3.37 9.82 -11.93
C LYS A 15 4.48 9.96 -10.86
N GLN A 16 5.68 9.47 -11.17
CA GLN A 16 6.86 9.72 -10.33
C GLN A 16 7.08 11.22 -10.13
N LYS A 17 7.68 11.60 -8.99
CA LYS A 17 7.98 12.98 -8.63
C LYS A 17 6.75 13.89 -8.47
N SER A 18 5.53 13.37 -8.59
CA SER A 18 4.33 14.12 -8.21
C SER A 18 4.38 14.45 -6.73
N LYS A 19 4.09 15.71 -6.38
CA LYS A 19 4.02 16.17 -4.99
C LYS A 19 2.68 15.73 -4.39
N ILE A 20 2.71 14.70 -3.55
CA ILE A 20 1.53 14.18 -2.87
C ILE A 20 1.49 14.75 -1.45
N ILE A 21 0.39 15.38 -1.08
CA ILE A 21 0.12 15.84 0.28
C ILE A 21 -0.81 14.83 0.92
N ILE A 22 -0.32 14.15 1.94
CA ILE A 22 -1.07 13.18 2.75
C ILE A 22 -1.70 13.96 3.89
N ASN A 23 -3.03 13.92 4.00
CA ASN A 23 -3.80 14.57 5.05
C ASN A 23 -4.46 13.53 5.95
N ILE A 24 -4.60 13.87 7.23
CA ILE A 24 -5.35 13.10 8.21
C ILE A 24 -6.60 13.86 8.58
N TYR A 25 -7.76 13.22 8.42
CA TYR A 25 -9.00 13.68 9.02
C TYR A 25 -9.17 13.03 10.38
N ASN A 26 -9.02 13.85 11.42
CA ASN A 26 -9.20 13.46 12.80
C ASN A 26 -10.58 13.90 13.32
N ASN A 27 -11.49 12.95 13.48
CA ASN A 27 -12.82 13.23 14.04
C ASN A 27 -12.90 13.03 15.57
N LEU A 28 -11.79 12.65 16.21
CA LEU A 28 -11.78 12.22 17.61
C LEU A 28 -11.80 13.38 18.62
N LYS A 29 -11.75 14.65 18.16
CA LYS A 29 -11.67 15.86 19.01
C LYS A 29 -10.54 15.83 20.06
N GLU A 30 -9.52 15.00 19.83
CA GLU A 30 -8.36 14.82 20.69
C GLU A 30 -7.11 15.40 20.02
N LYS A 31 -6.18 15.93 20.83
CA LYS A 31 -4.84 16.31 20.35
C LYS A 31 -3.97 15.07 20.20
N LEU A 32 -3.62 14.76 18.96
CA LEU A 32 -2.80 13.60 18.60
C LEU A 32 -1.52 14.06 17.90
N VAL A 33 -0.47 13.25 18.01
CA VAL A 33 0.73 13.37 17.19
C VAL A 33 0.83 12.18 16.24
N TYR A 34 1.28 12.45 15.03
CA TYR A 34 1.21 11.54 13.90
C TYR A 34 2.61 11.15 13.42
N LYS A 35 2.81 9.85 13.20
CA LYS A 35 3.99 9.29 12.54
C LYS A 35 3.56 8.79 11.17
N TYR A 36 4.18 9.35 10.13
CA TYR A 36 3.90 9.03 8.73
C TYR A 36 4.95 8.07 8.19
N MET A 37 4.50 6.97 7.62
CA MET A 37 5.35 5.90 7.10
C MET A 37 4.89 5.49 5.70
N ILE A 38 5.86 5.09 4.87
CA ILE A 38 5.64 4.66 3.50
C ILE A 38 6.25 3.28 3.34
N GLY A 39 5.41 2.31 2.97
CA GLY A 39 5.81 0.97 2.61
C GLY A 39 5.86 0.81 1.10
N CYS A 40 6.91 0.21 0.56
CA CYS A 40 7.02 -0.16 -0.85
C CYS A 40 7.88 -1.43 -0.98
N ASN A 41 7.40 -2.45 -1.68
CA ASN A 41 8.13 -3.71 -1.90
C ASN A 41 8.73 -4.32 -0.62
N GLY A 42 7.97 -4.32 0.48
CA GLY A 42 8.41 -4.85 1.78
C GLY A 42 9.37 -3.95 2.56
N THR A 43 9.84 -2.83 1.98
CA THR A 43 10.68 -1.84 2.66
C THR A 43 9.81 -0.72 3.23
N TRP A 44 10.07 -0.32 4.47
CA TRP A 44 9.37 0.77 5.14
C TRP A 44 10.30 1.94 5.43
N SER A 45 9.82 3.15 5.15
CA SER A 45 10.53 4.41 5.41
C SER A 45 9.64 5.34 6.23
N VAL A 46 10.22 6.02 7.23
CA VAL A 46 9.53 7.06 8.00
C VAL A 46 9.68 8.38 7.24
N LEU A 47 8.56 9.01 6.88
CA LEU A 47 8.57 10.35 6.28
C LEU A 47 8.67 11.44 7.34
N LYS A 48 7.93 11.29 8.43
CA LYS A 48 7.88 12.24 9.52
C LYS A 48 7.55 11.49 10.80
N ASP A 49 8.36 11.70 11.84
CA ASP A 49 8.16 11.04 13.12
C ASP A 49 7.43 11.97 14.10
N PHE A 50 6.31 11.48 14.64
CA PHE A 50 5.45 12.10 15.66
C PHE A 50 5.38 13.64 15.63
N THR A 51 4.67 14.17 14.65
CA THR A 51 4.38 15.61 14.47
C THR A 51 2.93 15.92 14.84
N GLU A 52 2.64 17.14 15.30
CA GLU A 52 1.25 17.64 15.47
C GLU A 52 0.61 18.02 14.12
N SER A 53 1.41 18.14 13.05
CA SER A 53 0.90 18.42 11.70
C SER A 53 0.01 17.28 11.20
N GLU A 54 -1.21 17.62 10.80
CA GLU A 54 -2.17 16.68 10.20
C GLU A 54 -1.89 16.41 8.72
N ASN A 55 -0.92 17.12 8.14
CA ASN A 55 -0.45 16.88 6.78
C ASN A 55 1.06 16.70 6.68
N VAL A 56 1.47 15.96 5.64
CA VAL A 56 2.88 15.81 5.25
C VAL A 56 3.00 15.74 3.74
N GLU A 57 4.07 16.34 3.22
CA GLU A 57 4.44 16.23 1.80
C GLU A 57 5.27 14.96 1.56
N TRP A 58 4.90 14.21 0.51
CA TRP A 58 5.60 13.03 0.04
C TRP A 58 5.84 13.13 -1.47
N ILE A 59 7.10 12.95 -1.87
CA ILE A 59 7.50 12.87 -3.27
C ILE A 59 8.03 11.45 -3.53
N PRO A 60 7.29 10.62 -4.28
CA PRO A 60 7.70 9.25 -4.58
C PRO A 60 8.87 9.24 -5.55
N LYS A 61 9.90 8.46 -5.19
CA LYS A 61 11.13 8.32 -5.98
C LYS A 61 11.05 7.23 -7.04
N ASN A 62 10.29 6.16 -6.75
CA ASN A 62 10.20 4.98 -7.60
C ASN A 62 8.74 4.74 -8.01
N GLU A 63 8.53 3.97 -9.06
CA GLU A 63 7.21 3.42 -9.39
C GLU A 63 6.91 2.19 -8.54
N GLY A 64 5.63 1.94 -8.33
CA GLY A 64 5.17 0.78 -7.60
C GLY A 64 3.90 1.03 -6.80
N LYS A 65 3.47 -0.02 -6.09
CA LYS A 65 2.42 0.07 -5.09
C LYS A 65 3.04 0.48 -3.76
N TYR A 66 2.48 1.52 -3.18
CA TYR A 66 2.84 2.04 -1.89
C TYR A 66 1.73 1.80 -0.87
N ILE A 67 2.11 1.57 0.37
CA ILE A 67 1.20 1.59 1.52
C ILE A 67 1.55 2.82 2.33
N LEU A 68 0.65 3.80 2.35
CA LEU A 68 0.73 4.96 3.22
C LEU A 68 0.18 4.53 4.58
N MET A 69 1.01 4.60 5.63
CA MET A 69 0.60 4.28 6.99
C MET A 69 0.77 5.51 7.87
N VAL A 70 -0.25 5.79 8.69
CA VAL A 70 -0.17 6.81 9.73
C VAL A 70 -0.51 6.19 11.07
N GLN A 71 0.41 6.34 12.00
CA GLN A 71 0.19 6.00 13.41
C GLN A 71 -0.06 7.28 14.17
N ALA A 72 -1.11 7.31 14.99
CA ALA A 72 -1.39 8.44 15.86
C ALA A 72 -1.31 8.01 17.32
N LYS A 73 -0.77 8.87 18.17
CA LYS A 73 -0.74 8.68 19.62
C LYS A 73 -1.18 9.95 20.34
N LYS A 74 -1.76 9.80 21.52
CA LYS A 74 -2.05 10.92 22.42
C LYS A 74 -0.74 11.49 22.95
N VAL A 75 -0.66 12.82 23.08
CA VAL A 75 0.57 13.52 23.55
C VAL A 75 1.04 12.99 24.92
N ASN A 76 0.09 12.71 25.81
CA ASN A 76 0.35 12.19 27.17
C ASN A 76 0.10 10.67 27.29
N GLY A 77 -0.03 9.96 26.17
CA GLY A 77 -0.29 8.52 26.16
C GLY A 77 0.96 7.71 26.50
N SER A 78 0.80 6.63 27.28
CA SER A 78 1.89 5.68 27.58
C SER A 78 2.09 4.63 26.49
N LYS A 79 1.20 4.57 25.49
CA LYS A 79 1.28 3.64 24.37
C LYS A 79 2.18 4.17 23.27
N SER A 80 2.77 3.25 22.50
CA SER A 80 3.56 3.59 21.30
C SER A 80 2.70 4.24 20.21
N PHE A 81 1.45 3.78 20.07
CA PHE A 81 0.39 4.41 19.29
C PHE A 81 -1.00 3.99 19.82
N ASP A 82 -1.98 4.87 19.62
CA ASP A 82 -3.39 4.64 19.97
C ASP A 82 -4.21 4.27 18.74
N TYR A 83 -3.83 4.77 17.56
CA TYR A 83 -4.55 4.58 16.31
C TYR A 83 -3.60 4.29 15.16
N VAL A 84 -4.07 3.53 14.18
CA VAL A 84 -3.33 3.25 12.94
C VAL A 84 -4.28 3.22 11.76
N SER A 85 -3.91 3.94 10.70
CA SER A 85 -4.62 3.95 9.42
C SER A 85 -3.67 3.61 8.29
N ARG A 86 -4.21 2.98 7.24
CA ARG A 86 -3.47 2.55 6.06
C ARG A 86 -4.25 2.88 4.80
N MET A 87 -3.56 3.29 3.75
CA MET A 87 -4.13 3.54 2.43
C MET A 87 -3.15 3.07 1.35
N ASP A 88 -3.65 2.32 0.38
CA ASP A 88 -2.87 1.93 -0.79
C ASP A 88 -2.78 3.10 -1.77
N TYR A 89 -1.62 3.28 -2.39
CA TYR A 89 -1.35 4.36 -3.33
C TYR A 89 -0.43 3.91 -4.45
N VAL A 90 -0.80 4.19 -5.70
CA VAL A 90 -0.07 3.70 -6.87
C VAL A 90 0.70 4.82 -7.54
N ILE A 91 2.00 4.59 -7.79
CA ILE A 91 2.86 5.48 -8.59
C ILE A 91 3.28 4.78 -9.87
N GLY A 92 3.05 5.42 -11.01
CA GLY A 92 3.32 4.91 -12.33
C GLY A 92 2.22 4.00 -12.85
N LYS A 93 2.57 3.18 -13.85
CA LYS A 93 1.71 2.09 -14.32
C LYS A 93 2.13 0.83 -13.57
N VAL A 94 1.29 0.37 -12.66
CA VAL A 94 1.49 -0.96 -12.10
C VAL A 94 0.76 -1.95 -12.99
N GLU A 95 1.50 -2.88 -13.59
CA GLU A 95 0.93 -4.03 -14.28
C GLU A 95 0.31 -4.97 -13.24
N GLU A 96 -0.94 -4.70 -12.85
CA GLU A 96 -1.54 -5.38 -11.69
C GLU A 96 -2.12 -6.76 -11.99
N LYS A 97 -2.07 -7.25 -13.23
CA LYS A 97 -2.66 -8.53 -13.61
C LYS A 97 -1.70 -9.36 -14.44
N LEU A 98 -0.61 -9.80 -13.81
CA LEU A 98 0.32 -10.74 -14.44
C LEU A 98 -0.32 -12.10 -14.68
N ILE A 99 -1.27 -12.53 -13.84
CA ILE A 99 -2.05 -13.75 -14.05
C ILE A 99 -3.39 -13.37 -14.66
N THR A 100 -3.70 -13.94 -15.82
CA THR A 100 -4.98 -13.74 -16.51
C THR A 100 -5.97 -14.84 -16.17
N ALA A 101 -5.49 -16.07 -16.00
CA ALA A 101 -6.32 -17.21 -15.66
C ALA A 101 -5.50 -18.35 -15.03
N VAL A 102 -6.18 -19.19 -14.27
CA VAL A 102 -5.65 -20.46 -13.77
C VAL A 102 -6.54 -21.57 -14.32
N HIS A 103 -5.94 -22.50 -15.05
CA HIS A 103 -6.61 -23.62 -15.68
C HIS A 103 -6.24 -24.91 -14.98
N MET A 104 -7.23 -25.74 -14.73
CA MET A 104 -7.06 -27.11 -14.28
C MET A 104 -7.42 -28.04 -15.43
N ASP A 105 -6.63 -29.09 -15.61
CA ASP A 105 -6.91 -30.12 -16.60
C ASP A 105 -8.12 -31.00 -16.24
N LYS A 106 -8.56 -30.98 -14.96
CA LYS A 106 -9.67 -31.78 -14.45
C LYS A 106 -10.66 -30.96 -13.62
N LYS A 107 -11.96 -31.22 -13.80
CA LYS A 107 -13.07 -30.60 -13.02
C LYS A 107 -13.53 -31.44 -11.82
N LYS A 108 -13.20 -32.73 -11.78
CA LYS A 108 -13.51 -33.66 -10.69
C LYS A 108 -12.24 -34.44 -10.35
N LEU A 109 -11.97 -34.63 -9.06
CA LEU A 109 -10.75 -35.24 -8.55
C LEU A 109 -11.10 -36.44 -7.65
N LYS A 110 -10.35 -37.53 -7.80
CA LYS A 110 -10.35 -38.68 -6.90
C LYS A 110 -9.03 -38.75 -6.14
N LEU A 111 -9.02 -39.45 -5.01
CA LEU A 111 -7.82 -39.67 -4.23
C LEU A 111 -6.77 -40.41 -5.10
N GLY A 112 -5.56 -39.85 -5.18
CA GLY A 112 -4.48 -40.38 -6.02
C GLY A 112 -4.40 -39.82 -7.44
N ASP A 113 -5.37 -38.99 -7.87
CA ASP A 113 -5.29 -38.35 -9.18
C ASP A 113 -4.15 -37.32 -9.25
N LYS A 114 -3.35 -37.40 -10.31
CA LYS A 114 -2.48 -36.28 -10.71
C LYS A 114 -3.33 -35.16 -11.30
N LEU A 115 -3.14 -33.94 -10.82
CA LEU A 115 -3.75 -32.71 -11.35
C LEU A 115 -2.64 -31.84 -11.95
N ASN A 116 -2.88 -31.30 -13.15
CA ASN A 116 -2.00 -30.31 -13.74
C ASN A 116 -2.68 -28.94 -13.70
N ILE A 117 -1.96 -27.95 -13.19
CA ILE A 117 -2.42 -26.56 -13.10
C ILE A 117 -1.58 -25.72 -14.04
N THR A 118 -2.22 -25.04 -14.97
CA THR A 118 -1.58 -24.13 -15.91
C THR A 118 -1.99 -22.69 -15.59
N VAL A 119 -1.02 -21.82 -15.43
CA VAL A 119 -1.24 -20.39 -15.16
C VAL A 119 -0.99 -19.62 -16.45
N SER A 120 -2.02 -18.92 -16.92
CA SER A 120 -1.92 -18.00 -18.05
C SER A 120 -1.46 -16.65 -17.54
N THR A 121 -0.42 -16.08 -18.17
CA THR A 121 0.11 -14.77 -17.79
C THR A 121 -0.11 -13.71 -18.87
N SER A 122 -0.27 -12.45 -18.47
CA SER A 122 -0.38 -11.31 -19.40
C SER A 122 0.96 -10.86 -19.97
N LYS A 123 2.07 -11.39 -19.44
CA LYS A 123 3.43 -11.08 -19.85
C LYS A 123 4.20 -12.37 -20.08
N MET A 124 4.84 -12.48 -21.24
CA MET A 124 5.70 -13.62 -21.56
C MET A 124 7.06 -13.42 -20.87
N PRO A 125 7.66 -14.48 -20.31
CA PRO A 125 9.02 -14.40 -19.79
C PRO A 125 10.00 -14.08 -20.91
N SER A 126 10.97 -13.20 -20.64
CA SER A 126 12.06 -12.93 -21.56
C SER A 126 12.95 -14.18 -21.65
N MET A 127 12.85 -14.92 -22.75
CA MET A 127 13.77 -16.02 -23.04
C MET A 127 15.12 -15.41 -23.42
N ILE A 128 16.15 -15.66 -22.59
CA ILE A 128 17.54 -15.42 -22.99
C ILE A 128 17.88 -16.56 -23.94
N ASN A 129 17.92 -16.27 -25.24
CA ASN A 129 18.52 -17.19 -26.20
C ASN A 129 20.03 -17.16 -25.98
N MET A 130 20.58 -18.32 -25.62
CA MET A 130 22.02 -18.57 -25.50
C MET A 130 22.53 -19.26 -26.75
#